data_AF-A0A842NQE5-F1
#
_entry.id   AF-A0A842NQE5-F1
#
_cell.length_a   1.000
_cell.length_b   1.000
_cell.length_c   1.000
_cell.angle_alpha   90.00
_cell.angle_beta   90.00
_cell.angle_gamma   90.00
#
_symmetry.space_group_name_H-M   'P 1'
#
loop_
_entity.id
_entity.type
_entity.pdbx_description
1 polymer ?
#
loop_
_entity_poly.entity_id
_entity_poly.type
_entity_poly.pdbx_seq_one_letter_code
_entity_poly.pdbx_strand_id
1 'polypeptide(L)'
;MTKVKKTKDYVLKNISSIKTSVKYEFHKWKKQLVVVDEIIFIAVALLFWIFWPDVLVIAVYLLLYPYLFLTARKSSLNHLYTASIVALIWMVIAKSQYGYNQEMLIVLGFNLFPLFSWAIGLFGVYIIYSHWEHIIKKTSLLKKILLFIAFYWPILIFAETIAYHIFNIHNLSTAIYAGLPICNCLHAPIWMQISYFALGPIYLIICELIGLKNPHIIRKEKL
;
A
#
# COMPACT_ATOMS: atom_id res chain seq x y z
N MET A 1 -4.90 23.81 -55.79
CA MET A 1 -4.85 22.72 -54.78
C MET A 1 -3.48 22.52 -54.11
N THR A 2 -2.50 23.42 -54.26
CA THR A 2 -1.11 23.21 -53.80
C THR A 2 -0.76 23.84 -52.44
N LYS A 3 -1.53 24.80 -51.93
CA LYS A 3 -1.25 25.48 -50.64
C LYS A 3 -1.61 24.66 -49.39
N VAL A 4 -2.59 23.75 -49.47
CA VAL A 4 -3.09 22.99 -48.30
C VAL A 4 -2.12 21.88 -47.86
N LYS A 5 -1.29 21.35 -48.77
CA LYS A 5 -0.33 20.28 -48.45
C LYS A 5 0.84 20.77 -47.59
N LYS A 6 1.37 21.97 -47.87
CA LYS A 6 2.51 22.55 -47.12
C LYS A 6 2.21 22.81 -45.64
N THR A 7 0.97 23.15 -45.30
CA THR A 7 0.59 23.44 -43.91
C THR A 7 0.52 22.16 -43.06
N LYS A 8 0.05 21.04 -43.66
CA LYS A 8 -0.02 19.75 -42.97
C LYS A 8 1.36 19.21 -42.60
N ASP A 9 2.33 19.34 -43.50
CA ASP A 9 3.69 18.86 -43.27
C ASP A 9 4.42 19.70 -42.21
N TYR A 10 4.17 21.01 -42.14
CA TYR A 10 4.75 21.87 -41.10
C TYR A 10 4.20 21.56 -39.71
N VAL A 11 2.88 21.33 -39.61
CA VAL A 11 2.24 20.91 -38.34
C VAL A 11 2.73 19.53 -37.89
N LEU A 12 2.86 18.57 -38.81
CA LEU A 12 3.40 17.24 -38.50
C LEU A 12 4.88 17.27 -38.07
N LYS A 13 5.69 18.16 -38.68
CA LYS A 13 7.11 18.33 -38.33
C LYS A 13 7.30 19.02 -36.97
N ASN A 14 6.41 19.95 -36.60
CA ASN A 14 6.43 20.53 -35.26
C ASN A 14 5.93 19.54 -34.18
N ILE A 15 4.92 18.73 -34.47
CA ILE A 15 4.43 17.70 -33.53
C ILE A 15 5.49 16.62 -33.26
N SER A 16 6.34 16.27 -34.23
CA SER A 16 7.43 15.31 -34.02
C SER A 16 8.61 15.88 -33.23
N SER A 17 8.79 17.21 -33.23
CA SER A 17 9.81 17.90 -32.44
C SER A 17 9.46 18.05 -30.95
N ILE A 18 8.17 17.99 -30.59
CA ILE A 18 7.67 17.89 -29.21
C ILE A 18 7.70 16.41 -28.76
N LYS A 19 8.77 15.70 -29.13
CA LYS A 19 9.26 14.55 -28.37
C LYS A 19 10.17 15.09 -27.27
N THR A 20 9.67 15.99 -26.43
CA THR A 20 10.30 16.26 -25.14
C THR A 20 10.24 14.94 -24.36
N SER A 21 11.39 14.28 -24.31
CA SER A 21 11.60 13.15 -23.44
C SER A 21 11.50 13.69 -22.03
N VAL A 22 10.35 13.54 -21.39
CA VAL A 22 10.29 13.60 -19.93
C VAL A 22 11.11 12.42 -19.42
N LYS A 23 12.42 12.64 -19.34
CA LYS A 23 13.39 11.75 -18.72
C LYS A 23 13.21 11.95 -17.22
N TYR A 24 12.37 11.14 -16.61
CA TYR A 24 12.41 11.04 -15.16
C TYR A 24 13.74 10.40 -14.77
N GLU A 25 14.55 11.12 -13.99
CA GLU A 25 15.81 10.63 -13.42
C GLU A 25 15.64 9.39 -12.54
N PHE A 26 14.40 9.04 -12.18
CA PHE A 26 14.05 7.83 -11.46
C PHE A 26 14.68 6.58 -12.09
N HIS A 27 14.87 6.56 -13.42
CA HIS A 27 15.46 5.40 -14.07
C HIS A 27 16.95 5.20 -13.74
N LYS A 28 17.68 6.28 -13.43
CA LYS A 28 19.12 6.23 -13.13
C LYS A 28 19.39 5.51 -11.80
N TRP A 29 18.51 5.68 -10.82
CA TRP A 29 18.67 5.15 -9.46
C TRP A 29 17.74 3.98 -9.13
N LYS A 30 16.92 3.52 -10.09
CA LYS A 30 15.90 2.49 -9.87
C LYS A 30 16.44 1.24 -9.17
N LYS A 31 17.60 0.72 -9.61
CA LYS A 31 18.20 -0.47 -8.99
C LYS A 31 18.63 -0.22 -7.54
N GLN A 32 19.26 0.93 -7.27
CA GLN A 32 19.72 1.26 -5.93
C GLN A 32 18.55 1.48 -4.97
N LEU A 33 17.47 2.11 -5.43
CA LEU A 33 16.27 2.28 -4.61
C LEU A 33 15.60 0.95 -4.24
N VAL A 34 15.59 -0.03 -5.14
CA VAL A 34 15.07 -1.38 -4.83
C VAL A 34 15.91 -2.05 -3.73
N VAL A 35 17.25 -1.95 -3.84
CA VAL A 35 18.14 -2.48 -2.79
C VAL A 35 17.92 -1.77 -1.45
N VAL A 36 17.71 -0.45 -1.47
CA VAL A 36 17.37 0.32 -0.25
C VAL A 36 16.02 -0.12 0.32
N ASP A 37 15.00 -0.29 -0.51
CA ASP A 37 13.68 -0.80 -0.10
C ASP A 37 13.82 -2.17 0.60
N GLU A 38 14.61 -3.09 0.02
CA GLU A 38 14.89 -4.42 0.59
C GLU A 38 15.65 -4.35 1.92
N ILE A 39 16.70 -3.53 2.01
CA ILE A 39 17.48 -3.35 3.25
C ILE A 39 16.59 -2.78 4.36
N ILE A 40 15.76 -1.77 4.06
CA ILE A 40 14.84 -1.19 5.02
C ILE A 40 13.82 -2.24 5.49
N PHE A 41 13.27 -3.04 4.58
CA PHE A 41 12.33 -4.10 4.92
C PHE A 41 12.94 -5.13 5.88
N ILE A 42 14.15 -5.61 5.58
CA ILE A 42 14.89 -6.56 6.44
C ILE A 42 15.19 -5.92 7.80
N ALA A 43 15.66 -4.66 7.81
CA ALA A 43 15.95 -3.95 9.04
C ALA A 43 14.70 -3.83 9.92
N VAL A 44 13.56 -3.41 9.36
CA VAL A 44 12.28 -3.32 10.09
C VAL A 44 11.88 -4.68 10.66
N ALA A 45 11.99 -5.76 9.87
CA ALA A 45 11.67 -7.10 10.33
C ALA A 45 12.52 -7.53 11.53
N LEU A 46 13.83 -7.24 11.52
CA LEU A 46 14.72 -7.52 12.66
C LEU A 46 14.39 -6.65 13.88
N LEU A 47 14.02 -5.39 13.67
CA LEU A 47 13.70 -4.47 14.76
C LEU A 47 12.44 -4.86 15.55
N PHE A 48 11.52 -5.64 14.98
CA PHE A 48 10.36 -6.16 15.71
C PHE A 48 10.74 -7.09 16.87
N TRP A 49 11.93 -7.68 16.88
CA TRP A 49 12.42 -8.47 18.02
C TRP A 49 12.95 -7.61 19.17
N ILE A 50 13.29 -6.35 18.91
CA ILE A 50 14.02 -5.48 19.84
C ILE A 50 13.09 -4.42 20.42
N PHE A 51 12.24 -3.84 19.58
CA PHE A 51 11.39 -2.71 19.93
C PHE A 51 9.93 -3.12 20.13
N TRP A 52 9.19 -2.29 20.86
CA TRP A 52 7.74 -2.46 21.00
C TRP A 52 7.06 -2.36 19.62
N PRO A 53 6.17 -3.31 19.27
CA PRO A 53 5.60 -3.39 17.92
C PRO A 53 4.88 -2.12 17.47
N ASP A 54 4.14 -1.46 18.36
CA ASP A 54 3.43 -0.22 18.10
C ASP A 54 4.36 0.96 17.83
N VAL A 55 5.38 1.16 18.67
CA VAL A 55 6.38 2.23 18.51
C VAL A 55 7.11 2.04 17.19
N LEU A 56 7.52 0.81 16.87
CA LEU A 56 8.20 0.50 15.61
C LEU A 56 7.31 0.79 14.41
N VAL A 57 6.05 0.31 14.41
CA VAL A 57 5.11 0.52 13.30
C VAL A 57 4.81 2.01 13.12
N ILE A 58 4.60 2.76 14.22
CA ILE A 58 4.41 4.22 14.18
C ILE A 58 5.65 4.90 13.56
N ALA A 59 6.85 4.53 14.02
CA ALA A 59 8.09 5.09 13.50
C ALA A 59 8.25 4.82 12.00
N VAL A 60 8.01 3.58 11.55
CA VAL A 60 8.05 3.22 10.13
C VAL A 60 7.05 4.05 9.34
N TYR A 61 5.81 4.17 9.81
CA TYR A 61 4.78 4.96 9.15
C TYR A 61 5.20 6.43 9.00
N LEU A 62 5.73 7.04 10.07
CA LEU A 62 6.19 8.43 10.03
C LEU A 62 7.40 8.60 9.10
N LEU A 63 8.33 7.64 9.08
CA LEU A 63 9.51 7.66 8.22
C LEU A 63 9.20 7.43 6.73
N LEU A 64 8.04 6.85 6.39
CA LEU A 64 7.61 6.74 4.99
C LEU A 64 7.43 8.13 4.34
N TYR A 65 7.01 9.15 5.07
CA TYR A 65 6.83 10.51 4.52
C TYR A 65 8.14 11.13 4.00
N PRO A 66 9.19 11.31 4.84
CA PRO A 66 10.47 11.81 4.34
C PRO A 66 11.08 10.85 3.33
N TYR A 67 10.93 9.53 3.49
CA TYR A 67 11.44 8.56 2.52
C TYR A 67 10.84 8.74 1.12
N LEU A 68 9.51 8.81 1.01
CA LEU A 68 8.81 9.01 -0.27
C LEU A 68 9.10 10.38 -0.88
N PHE A 69 9.30 11.40 -0.05
CA PHE A 69 9.69 12.72 -0.51
C PHE A 69 11.11 12.73 -1.08
N LEU A 70 12.09 12.20 -0.34
CA LEU A 70 13.51 12.14 -0.73
C LEU A 70 13.75 11.26 -1.96
N THR A 71 12.94 10.22 -2.15
CA THR A 71 13.02 9.32 -3.33
C THR A 71 12.18 9.78 -4.52
N ALA A 72 11.63 11.00 -4.46
CA ALA A 72 10.77 11.61 -5.50
C ALA A 72 9.52 10.77 -5.86
N ARG A 73 9.01 9.96 -4.92
CA ARG A 73 7.81 9.13 -5.06
C ARG A 73 6.55 9.84 -4.57
N LYS A 74 6.41 11.14 -4.89
CA LYS A 74 5.33 12.00 -4.35
C LYS A 74 3.92 11.50 -4.67
N SER A 75 3.71 10.86 -5.83
CA SER A 75 2.41 10.26 -6.17
C SER A 75 2.00 9.13 -5.21
N SER A 76 2.97 8.42 -4.62
CA SER A 76 2.73 7.38 -3.61
C SER A 76 2.22 7.96 -2.29
N LEU A 77 2.46 9.24 -1.99
CA LEU A 77 1.92 9.87 -0.78
C LEU A 77 0.39 9.89 -0.79
N ASN A 78 -0.23 10.12 -1.95
CA ASN A 78 -1.70 10.09 -2.06
C ASN A 78 -2.26 8.69 -1.75
N HIS A 79 -1.54 7.64 -2.13
CA HIS A 79 -1.91 6.26 -1.78
C HIS A 79 -1.76 6.01 -0.28
N LEU A 80 -0.66 6.47 0.34
CA LEU A 80 -0.47 6.38 1.78
C LEU A 80 -1.55 7.16 2.56
N TYR A 81 -1.93 8.35 2.11
CA TYR A 81 -3.02 9.12 2.72
C TYR A 81 -4.36 8.38 2.62
N THR A 82 -4.71 7.86 1.44
CA THR A 82 -5.94 7.09 1.27
C THR A 82 -5.95 5.84 2.13
N ALA A 83 -4.83 5.10 2.20
CA ALA A 83 -4.69 3.94 3.09
C ALA A 83 -4.87 4.32 4.56
N SER A 84 -4.34 5.49 4.97
CA SER A 84 -4.47 6.02 6.33
C SER A 84 -5.92 6.39 6.67
N ILE A 85 -6.66 6.98 5.73
CA ILE A 85 -8.09 7.30 5.91
C ILE A 85 -8.90 5.99 6.04
N VAL A 86 -8.64 5.00 5.19
CA VAL A 86 -9.30 3.68 5.29
C VAL A 86 -9.01 3.01 6.62
N ALA A 87 -7.74 3.02 7.05
CA ALA A 87 -7.34 2.49 8.35
C ALA A 87 -8.00 3.22 9.52
N LEU A 88 -8.11 4.55 9.45
CA LEU A 88 -8.79 5.35 10.48
C LEU A 88 -10.28 5.02 10.57
N ILE A 89 -10.98 4.95 9.43
CA ILE A 89 -12.40 4.56 9.39
C ILE A 89 -12.57 3.17 9.99
N TRP A 90 -11.71 2.22 9.61
CA TRP A 90 -11.72 0.88 10.16
C TRP A 90 -11.52 0.88 11.69
N MET A 91 -10.58 1.68 12.19
CA MET A 91 -10.33 1.81 13.63
C MET A 91 -11.51 2.39 14.41
N VAL A 92 -12.30 3.28 13.79
CA VAL A 92 -13.55 3.77 14.39
C VAL A 92 -14.57 2.64 14.51
N ILE A 93 -14.70 1.81 13.47
CA ILE A 93 -15.67 0.70 13.44
C ILE A 93 -15.26 -0.43 14.41
N ALA A 94 -13.99 -0.82 14.40
CA ALA A 94 -13.49 -1.99 15.12
C ALA A 94 -12.82 -1.65 16.47
N LYS A 95 -12.97 -0.42 16.97
CA LYS A 95 -12.30 0.10 18.19
C LYS A 95 -12.33 -0.89 19.36
N SER A 96 -13.51 -1.43 19.67
CA SER A 96 -13.71 -2.32 20.83
C SER A 96 -13.12 -3.72 20.64
N GLN A 97 -12.67 -4.05 19.44
CA GLN A 97 -12.16 -5.38 19.09
C GLN A 97 -10.64 -5.43 19.14
N TYR A 98 -9.95 -4.35 19.50
CA TYR A 98 -8.49 -4.29 19.53
C TYR A 98 -7.96 -4.13 20.95
N GLY A 99 -7.62 -5.25 21.59
CA GLY A 99 -6.94 -5.29 22.88
C GLY A 99 -5.88 -6.38 22.85
N TYR A 100 -4.62 -6.03 23.05
CA TYR A 100 -3.50 -6.95 22.84
C TYR A 100 -2.93 -7.47 24.16
N ASN A 101 -2.25 -8.60 24.09
CA ASN A 101 -1.52 -9.22 25.21
C ASN A 101 -0.22 -8.49 25.59
N GLN A 102 0.14 -7.45 24.84
CA GLN A 102 1.31 -6.61 25.08
C GLN A 102 0.84 -5.18 25.38
N GLU A 103 1.66 -4.42 26.11
CA GLU A 103 1.42 -2.99 26.31
C GLU A 103 1.52 -2.28 24.96
N MET A 104 0.41 -1.66 24.56
CA MET A 104 0.29 -0.93 23.29
C MET A 104 -0.18 0.49 23.60
N LEU A 105 0.28 1.44 22.80
CA LEU A 105 -0.08 2.84 22.92
C LEU A 105 -1.56 3.03 22.60
N ILE A 106 -2.30 3.52 23.60
CA ILE A 106 -3.73 3.83 23.50
C ILE A 106 -3.92 5.33 23.64
N VAL A 107 -4.59 5.95 22.67
CA VAL A 107 -4.92 7.39 22.68
C VAL A 107 -6.43 7.53 22.52
N LEU A 108 -7.10 8.22 23.45
CA LEU A 108 -8.56 8.39 23.45
C LEU A 108 -9.35 7.05 23.35
N GLY A 109 -8.77 6.00 23.94
CA GLY A 109 -9.30 4.64 23.90
C GLY A 109 -9.10 3.91 22.56
N PHE A 110 -8.35 4.47 21.61
CA PHE A 110 -7.97 3.79 20.38
C PHE A 110 -6.57 3.20 20.51
N ASN A 111 -6.44 1.90 20.24
CA ASN A 111 -5.13 1.28 20.10
C ASN A 111 -4.49 1.75 18.78
N LEU A 112 -3.30 2.34 18.85
CA LEU A 112 -2.65 2.92 17.68
C LEU A 112 -1.98 1.87 16.79
N PHE A 113 -1.59 0.71 17.33
CA PHE A 113 -0.95 -0.36 16.55
C PHE A 113 -1.75 -0.73 15.29
N PRO A 114 -3.03 -1.14 15.37
CA PRO A 114 -3.81 -1.49 14.20
C PRO A 114 -4.02 -0.32 13.23
N LEU A 115 -4.13 0.93 13.71
CA LEU A 115 -4.25 2.11 12.84
C LEU A 115 -3.08 2.20 11.86
N PHE A 116 -1.86 2.18 12.38
CA PHE A 116 -0.66 2.36 11.58
C PHE A 116 -0.28 1.08 10.83
N SER A 117 -0.51 -0.10 11.42
CA SER A 117 -0.31 -1.40 10.75
C SER A 117 -1.20 -1.53 9.52
N TRP A 118 -2.49 -1.16 9.62
CA TRP A 118 -3.41 -1.18 8.47
C TRP A 118 -2.99 -0.20 7.38
N ALA A 119 -2.61 1.03 7.76
CA ALA A 119 -2.17 2.03 6.80
C ALA A 119 -0.92 1.58 6.04
N ILE A 120 0.09 1.07 6.74
CA ILE A 120 1.33 0.54 6.14
C ILE A 120 1.02 -0.69 5.27
N GLY A 121 0.23 -1.64 5.78
CA GLY A 121 -0.09 -2.89 5.07
C GLY A 121 -0.82 -2.65 3.76
N LEU A 122 -1.89 -1.83 3.78
CA LEU A 122 -2.65 -1.47 2.57
C LEU A 122 -1.78 -0.74 1.56
N PHE A 123 -0.99 0.24 2.02
CA PHE A 123 -0.06 0.96 1.17
C PHE A 123 1.01 0.04 0.56
N GLY A 124 1.66 -0.79 1.38
CA GLY A 124 2.72 -1.72 0.95
C GLY A 124 2.24 -2.72 -0.08
N VAL A 125 1.07 -3.34 0.15
CA VAL A 125 0.46 -4.25 -0.82
C VAL A 125 0.12 -3.52 -2.12
N TYR A 126 -0.33 -2.27 -2.06
CA TYR A 126 -0.57 -1.48 -3.28
C TYR A 126 0.69 -1.21 -4.07
N ILE A 127 1.82 -0.91 -3.42
CA ILE A 127 3.10 -0.75 -4.12
C ILE A 127 3.47 -2.04 -4.86
N ILE A 128 3.38 -3.20 -4.20
CA ILE A 128 3.63 -4.51 -4.82
C ILE A 128 2.69 -4.74 -6.00
N TYR A 129 1.38 -4.57 -5.79
CA TYR A 129 0.38 -4.71 -6.83
C TYR A 129 0.66 -3.80 -8.03
N SER A 130 0.98 -2.52 -7.80
CA SER A 130 1.18 -1.53 -8.84
C SER A 130 2.38 -1.87 -9.74
N HIS A 131 3.38 -2.55 -9.19
CA HIS A 131 4.55 -3.06 -9.91
C HIS A 131 4.14 -4.12 -10.93
N TRP A 132 3.32 -5.08 -10.49
CA TRP A 132 2.84 -6.16 -11.34
C TRP A 132 1.76 -5.73 -12.33
N GLU A 133 0.88 -4.81 -11.94
CA GLU A 133 -0.14 -4.25 -12.83
C GLU A 133 0.51 -3.64 -14.08
N HIS A 134 1.59 -2.87 -13.90
CA HIS A 134 2.36 -2.27 -15.00
C HIS A 134 2.93 -3.33 -15.95
N ILE A 135 3.41 -4.46 -15.42
CA ILE A 135 4.00 -5.55 -16.23
C ILE A 135 2.91 -6.26 -17.05
N ILE A 136 1.78 -6.59 -16.41
CA ILE A 136 0.74 -7.42 -17.03
C ILE A 136 -0.20 -6.59 -17.94
N LYS A 137 -0.17 -5.24 -17.83
CA LYS A 137 -0.96 -4.31 -18.65
C LYS A 137 -2.46 -4.60 -18.62
N LYS A 138 -2.99 -5.05 -17.48
CA LYS A 138 -4.44 -5.36 -17.35
C LYS A 138 -5.25 -4.07 -17.36
N THR A 139 -6.30 -4.01 -18.18
CA THR A 139 -7.09 -2.79 -18.38
C THR A 139 -8.42 -2.76 -17.62
N SER A 140 -9.04 -3.91 -17.33
CA SER A 140 -10.35 -3.95 -16.67
C SER A 140 -10.25 -3.90 -15.14
N LEU A 141 -11.16 -3.18 -14.50
CA LEU A 141 -11.22 -3.04 -13.03
C LEU A 141 -11.31 -4.39 -12.32
N LEU A 142 -12.13 -5.32 -12.83
CA LEU A 142 -12.23 -6.68 -12.25
C LEU A 142 -10.87 -7.39 -12.25
N LYS A 143 -10.10 -7.29 -13.35
CA LYS A 143 -8.77 -7.90 -13.45
C LYS A 143 -7.76 -7.27 -12.49
N LYS A 144 -7.90 -5.97 -12.22
CA LYS A 144 -7.11 -5.24 -11.22
C LYS A 144 -7.42 -5.72 -9.80
N ILE A 145 -8.71 -5.80 -9.46
CA ILE A 145 -9.19 -6.30 -8.16
C ILE A 145 -8.69 -7.73 -7.91
N LEU A 146 -8.86 -8.63 -8.88
CA LEU A 146 -8.40 -10.02 -8.75
C LEU A 146 -6.87 -10.10 -8.58
N LEU A 147 -6.11 -9.27 -9.29
CA LEU A 147 -4.65 -9.21 -9.13
C LEU A 147 -4.25 -8.68 -7.75
N PHE A 148 -4.95 -7.65 -7.25
CA PHE A 148 -4.69 -7.11 -5.92
C PHE A 148 -5.03 -8.13 -4.83
N ILE A 149 -6.17 -8.81 -4.92
CA ILE A 149 -6.56 -9.90 -4.01
C ILE A 149 -5.49 -10.99 -3.95
N ALA A 150 -4.94 -11.37 -5.11
CA ALA A 150 -3.89 -12.39 -5.20
C ALA A 150 -2.61 -12.02 -4.44
N PHE A 151 -2.30 -10.73 -4.24
CA PHE A 151 -1.22 -10.29 -3.35
C PHE A 151 -1.69 -10.04 -1.92
N TYR A 152 -2.83 -9.38 -1.76
CA TYR A 152 -3.35 -8.92 -0.48
C TYR A 152 -3.65 -10.06 0.48
N TRP A 153 -4.40 -11.09 0.05
CA TRP A 153 -4.81 -12.16 0.96
C TRP A 153 -3.62 -12.99 1.47
N PRO A 154 -2.67 -13.44 0.62
CA PRO A 154 -1.50 -14.15 1.13
C PRO A 154 -0.63 -13.30 2.06
N ILE A 155 -0.42 -12.02 1.74
CA ILE A 155 0.39 -11.12 2.58
C ILE A 155 -0.31 -10.88 3.93
N LEU A 156 -1.63 -10.68 3.93
CA LEU A 156 -2.42 -10.53 5.15
C LEU A 156 -2.30 -11.76 6.04
N ILE A 157 -2.57 -12.96 5.49
CA ILE A 157 -2.49 -14.23 6.25
C ILE A 157 -1.06 -14.44 6.78
N PHE A 158 -0.05 -14.17 5.96
CA PHE A 158 1.36 -14.29 6.36
C PHE A 158 1.71 -13.32 7.50
N ALA A 159 1.33 -12.04 7.38
CA ALA A 159 1.58 -11.04 8.42
C ALA A 159 0.89 -11.40 9.74
N GLU A 160 -0.38 -11.83 9.69
CA GLU A 160 -1.13 -12.29 10.88
C GLU A 160 -0.50 -13.54 11.50
N THR A 161 -0.05 -14.49 10.67
CA THR A 161 0.62 -15.72 11.16
C THR A 161 1.94 -15.37 11.85
N ILE A 162 2.75 -14.50 11.26
CA ILE A 162 4.01 -14.04 11.86
C ILE A 162 3.75 -13.28 13.15
N ALA A 163 2.83 -12.31 13.14
CA ALA A 163 2.48 -11.55 14.32
C ALA A 163 2.04 -12.46 15.48
N TYR A 164 1.18 -13.44 15.18
CA TYR A 164 0.62 -14.33 16.18
C TYR A 164 1.63 -15.37 16.71
N HIS A 165 2.31 -16.10 15.82
CA HIS A 165 3.13 -17.26 16.20
C HIS A 165 4.59 -16.93 16.45
N ILE A 166 5.11 -15.87 15.84
CA ILE A 166 6.54 -15.51 15.94
C ILE A 166 6.72 -14.34 16.91
N PHE A 167 5.93 -13.28 16.78
CA PHE A 167 6.03 -12.09 17.63
C PHE A 167 5.15 -12.11 18.87
N ASN A 168 4.34 -13.17 19.04
CA ASN A 168 3.45 -13.33 20.18
C ASN A 168 2.51 -12.12 20.39
N ILE A 169 2.03 -11.51 19.30
CA ILE A 169 1.07 -10.40 19.31
C ILE A 169 -0.33 -11.01 19.18
N HIS A 170 -1.04 -11.14 20.30
CA HIS A 170 -2.37 -11.74 20.36
C HIS A 170 -3.42 -10.70 20.70
N ASN A 171 -4.52 -10.70 19.96
CA ASN A 171 -5.68 -9.87 20.25
C ASN A 171 -6.58 -10.57 21.28
N LEU A 172 -6.41 -10.21 22.55
CA LEU A 172 -7.17 -10.74 23.69
C LEU A 172 -8.66 -10.41 23.60
N SER A 173 -9.03 -9.25 23.07
CA SER A 173 -10.44 -8.84 22.94
C SER A 173 -11.26 -9.81 22.09
N THR A 174 -10.60 -10.56 21.21
CA THR A 174 -11.24 -11.47 20.27
C THR A 174 -10.71 -12.90 20.34
N ALA A 175 -9.91 -13.23 21.37
CA ALA A 175 -9.30 -14.55 21.53
C ALA A 175 -10.32 -15.69 21.72
N ILE A 176 -11.55 -15.37 22.15
CA ILE A 176 -12.64 -16.36 22.30
C ILE A 176 -13.16 -16.90 20.96
N TYR A 177 -12.92 -16.19 19.86
CA TYR A 177 -13.40 -16.60 18.54
C TYR A 177 -12.42 -17.59 17.91
N ALA A 178 -12.95 -18.50 17.09
CA ALA A 178 -12.11 -19.40 16.31
C ALA A 178 -11.23 -18.60 15.33
N GLY A 179 -9.95 -18.96 15.25
CA GLY A 179 -9.04 -18.44 14.24
C GLY A 179 -9.37 -18.98 12.86
N LEU A 180 -8.69 -18.45 11.84
CA LEU A 180 -8.78 -18.98 10.49
C LEU A 180 -8.34 -20.45 10.44
N PRO A 181 -9.00 -21.27 9.59
CA PRO A 181 -8.56 -22.64 9.37
C PRO A 181 -7.12 -22.62 8.84
N ILE A 182 -6.31 -23.62 9.22
CA ILE A 182 -4.90 -23.83 8.84
C ILE A 182 -3.90 -22.98 9.64
N CYS A 183 -4.01 -21.66 9.70
CA CYS A 183 -3.00 -20.82 10.38
C CYS A 183 -3.26 -20.64 11.88
N ASN A 184 -4.49 -20.90 12.36
CA ASN A 184 -4.91 -20.57 13.73
C ASN A 184 -4.50 -19.14 14.13
N CYS A 185 -4.81 -18.20 13.25
CA CYS A 185 -4.49 -16.78 13.36
C CYS A 185 -5.78 -15.97 13.09
N LEU A 186 -5.78 -14.66 13.36
CA LEU A 186 -6.95 -13.79 13.13
C LEU A 186 -8.20 -14.31 13.87
N HIS A 187 -8.07 -14.50 15.19
CA HIS A 187 -9.20 -14.83 16.07
C HIS A 187 -10.12 -13.61 16.15
N ALA A 188 -11.25 -13.62 15.46
CA ALA A 188 -12.19 -12.51 15.39
C ALA A 188 -13.62 -12.96 15.07
N PRO A 189 -14.66 -12.17 15.38
CA PRO A 189 -16.00 -12.45 14.89
C PRO A 189 -16.03 -12.54 13.36
N ILE A 190 -16.94 -13.35 12.79
CA ILE A 190 -17.02 -13.60 11.35
C ILE A 190 -17.08 -12.30 10.53
N TRP A 191 -17.84 -11.30 10.97
CA TRP A 191 -17.95 -10.02 10.26
C TRP A 191 -16.60 -9.29 10.16
N MET A 192 -15.76 -9.40 11.19
CA MET A 192 -14.44 -8.79 11.24
C MET A 192 -13.46 -9.56 10.36
N GLN A 193 -13.52 -10.89 10.36
CA GLN A 193 -12.74 -11.73 9.44
C GLN A 193 -13.05 -11.39 7.97
N ILE A 194 -14.35 -11.30 7.62
CA ILE A 194 -14.79 -10.90 6.27
C ILE A 194 -14.27 -9.49 5.95
N SER A 195 -14.36 -8.56 6.90
CA SER A 195 -13.90 -7.18 6.72
C SER A 195 -12.40 -7.12 6.45
N TYR A 196 -11.60 -7.90 7.19
CA TYR A 196 -10.15 -8.03 6.95
C TYR A 196 -9.85 -8.41 5.49
N PHE A 197 -10.54 -9.40 4.93
CA PHE A 197 -10.34 -9.79 3.54
C PHE A 197 -10.92 -8.80 2.52
N ALA A 198 -11.92 -8.01 2.90
CA ALA A 198 -12.56 -7.00 2.05
C ALA A 198 -11.85 -5.64 2.03
N LEU A 199 -11.14 -5.25 3.10
CA LEU A 199 -10.50 -3.95 3.24
C LEU A 199 -9.52 -3.64 2.09
N GLY A 200 -8.70 -4.61 1.69
CA GLY A 200 -7.79 -4.47 0.56
C GLY A 200 -8.50 -4.13 -0.76
N PRO A 201 -9.45 -4.96 -1.24
CA PRO A 201 -10.28 -4.65 -2.41
C PRO A 201 -11.01 -3.32 -2.33
N ILE A 202 -11.61 -2.99 -1.17
CA ILE A 202 -12.29 -1.71 -0.95
C ILE A 202 -11.32 -0.55 -1.13
N TYR A 203 -10.14 -0.63 -0.52
CA TYR A 203 -9.10 0.37 -0.65
C TYR A 203 -8.66 0.56 -2.12
N LEU A 204 -8.43 -0.53 -2.87
CA LEU A 204 -8.10 -0.41 -4.30
C LEU A 204 -9.22 0.28 -5.09
N ILE A 205 -10.49 -0.09 -4.84
CA ILE A 205 -11.63 0.53 -5.52
C ILE A 205 -11.68 2.02 -5.23
N ILE A 206 -11.46 2.44 -3.98
CA ILE A 206 -11.38 3.86 -3.61
C ILE A 206 -10.28 4.56 -4.40
N CYS A 207 -9.07 3.98 -4.45
CA CYS A 207 -7.95 4.54 -5.22
C CYS A 207 -8.28 4.72 -6.71
N GLU A 208 -8.94 3.73 -7.33
CA GLU A 208 -9.36 3.81 -8.73
C GLU A 208 -10.48 4.85 -8.95
N LEU A 209 -11.46 4.94 -8.04
CA LEU A 209 -12.58 5.89 -8.13
C LEU A 209 -12.13 7.34 -8.01
N ILE A 210 -11.17 7.64 -7.12
CA ILE A 210 -10.60 8.99 -6.99
C ILE A 210 -9.51 9.26 -8.04
N GLY A 211 -9.25 8.32 -8.95
CA GLY A 211 -8.33 8.48 -10.06
C GLY A 211 -6.86 8.56 -9.64
N LEU A 212 -6.46 7.89 -8.56
CA LEU A 212 -5.04 7.88 -8.16
C LEU A 212 -4.19 7.19 -9.24
N LYS A 213 -3.13 7.89 -9.65
CA LYS A 213 -2.20 7.39 -10.66
C LYS A 213 -1.39 6.23 -10.09
N ASN A 214 -1.22 5.15 -10.86
CA ASN A 214 -0.26 4.10 -10.55
C ASN A 214 1.15 4.74 -10.50
N PRO A 215 1.88 4.62 -9.37
CA PRO A 215 3.17 5.28 -9.16
C PRO A 215 4.28 4.80 -10.11
N HIS A 216 4.09 3.68 -10.79
CA HIS A 216 5.03 3.11 -11.75
C HIS A 216 4.66 3.40 -13.21
N ILE A 217 3.46 3.90 -13.49
CA ILE A 217 3.07 4.36 -14.83
C ILE A 217 3.43 5.83 -14.98
N ILE A 218 4.56 6.08 -15.63
CA ILE A 218 4.95 7.42 -16.04
C ILE A 218 4.16 7.77 -17.31
N ARG A 219 3.02 8.47 -17.17
CA ARG A 219 2.39 9.11 -18.33
C ARG A 219 3.18 10.36 -18.69
N LYS A 220 3.60 10.47 -19.96
CA LYS A 220 3.95 11.75 -20.55
C LYS A 220 2.67 12.56 -20.62
N GLU A 221 2.41 13.37 -19.61
CA GLU A 221 1.38 14.40 -19.74
C GLU A 221 1.87 15.39 -20.79
N LYS A 222 1.13 15.49 -21.90
CA LYS A 222 1.26 16.62 -22.81
C LYS A 222 0.72 17.83 -22.03
N LEU A 223 1.65 18.62 -21.50
CA LEU A 223 1.38 20.02 -21.17
C LEU A 223 1.17 20.80 -22.47
#